data_AF-A0A0F8JY09-F1
#
_entry.id   AF-A0A0F8JY09-F1
#
_cell.length_a   1.000
_cell.length_b   1.000
_cell.length_c   1.000
_cell.angle_alpha   90.00
_cell.angle_beta   90.00
_cell.angle_gamma   90.00
#
_symmetry.space_group_name_H-M   'P 1'
#
loop_
_entity.id
_entity.type
_entity.pdbx_description
1 polymer ?
#
loop_
_entity_poly.entity_id
_entity_poly.type
_entity_poly.pdbx_seq_one_letter_code
_entity_poly.pdbx_strand_id
1 'polypeptide(L)'
;MWSETTVSTKNKYLYGTFTWSLDSPVYTFDKNSVVGLFTYADNDHELDIEISRWQEDINSQLWYTVQPGLIKGNKYSYSIPSSTNGTNTKYRIK
;
A
#
# COMPACT_ATOMS: atom_id res chain seq x y z
N MET A 1 0.44 5.34 21.49
CA MET A 1 1.80 5.05 20.99
C MET A 1 1.64 4.27 19.69
N TRP A 2 2.35 4.64 18.63
CA TRP A 2 2.37 3.90 17.36
C TRP A 2 3.52 2.89 17.38
N SER A 3 3.32 1.75 16.72
CA SER A 3 4.34 0.72 16.56
C SER A 3 4.24 0.11 15.17
N GLU A 4 5.36 -0.35 14.65
CA GLU A 4 5.44 -0.97 13.33
C GLU A 4 6.16 -2.31 13.37
N THR A 5 5.94 -3.12 12.33
CA THR A 5 6.72 -4.31 12.02
C THR A 5 6.92 -4.37 10.52
N THR A 6 8.15 -4.66 10.08
CA THR A 6 8.52 -4.59 8.67
C THR A 6 9.37 -5.80 8.31
N VAL A 7 9.09 -6.37 7.13
CA VAL A 7 9.90 -7.44 6.53
C VAL A 7 10.38 -6.95 5.17
N SER A 8 11.69 -7.02 4.94
CA SER A 8 12.34 -6.55 3.72
C SER A 8 13.13 -7.66 3.02
N THR A 9 13.37 -7.49 1.72
CA THR A 9 14.22 -8.41 0.97
C THR A 9 15.68 -8.28 1.40
N LYS A 10 16.39 -9.41 1.48
CA LYS A 10 17.84 -9.40 1.76
C LYS A 10 18.65 -8.69 0.67
N ASN A 11 18.23 -8.86 -0.59
CA ASN A 11 18.90 -8.28 -1.76
C ASN A 11 18.17 -7.03 -2.25
N LYS A 12 18.91 -6.18 -2.96
CA LYS A 12 18.38 -5.03 -3.70
C LYS A 12 18.11 -5.43 -5.15
N TYR A 13 17.07 -4.84 -5.72
CA TYR A 13 16.66 -5.07 -7.10
C TYR A 13 16.51 -3.73 -7.80
N LEU A 14 17.00 -3.64 -9.03
CA LEU A 14 16.82 -2.48 -9.89
C LEU A 14 15.92 -2.91 -11.05
N TYR A 15 14.70 -2.36 -11.07
CA TYR A 15 13.61 -2.73 -11.98
C TYR A 15 13.06 -4.15 -11.78
N GLY A 16 11.92 -4.41 -12.44
CA GLY A 16 11.22 -5.69 -12.39
C GLY A 16 9.75 -5.53 -12.03
N THR A 17 9.04 -6.66 -11.96
CA THR A 17 7.65 -6.68 -11.48
C THR A 17 7.63 -7.18 -10.04
N PHE A 18 7.13 -6.35 -9.13
CA PHE A 18 6.98 -6.70 -7.72
C PHE A 18 5.52 -7.07 -7.47
N THR A 19 5.27 -8.26 -6.94
CA THR A 19 3.92 -8.74 -6.65
C THR A 19 3.84 -9.22 -5.20
N TRP A 20 2.86 -8.71 -4.46
CA TRP A 20 2.53 -9.15 -3.12
C TRP A 20 1.24 -9.97 -3.16
N SER A 21 1.25 -11.12 -2.49
CA SER A 21 0.05 -11.92 -2.24
C SER A 21 -0.26 -11.87 -0.75
N LEU A 22 -1.46 -11.42 -0.39
CA LEU A 22 -1.87 -11.27 1.00
C LEU A 22 -3.06 -12.17 1.29
N ASP A 23 -2.95 -13.00 2.33
CA ASP A 23 -4.03 -13.86 2.82
C ASP A 23 -4.69 -13.30 4.09
N SER A 24 -4.30 -12.10 4.50
CA SER A 24 -4.92 -11.39 5.63
C SER A 24 -6.11 -10.54 5.18
N PRO A 25 -7.12 -10.30 6.03
CA PRO A 25 -8.26 -9.44 5.71
C PRO A 25 -7.88 -7.95 5.82
N VAL A 26 -6.97 -7.49 4.96
CA VAL A 26 -6.33 -6.17 5.05
C VAL A 26 -7.28 -4.99 4.95
N TYR A 27 -8.47 -5.18 4.38
CA TYR A 27 -9.49 -4.13 4.30
C TYR A 27 -10.37 -4.03 5.55
N THR A 28 -10.18 -4.89 6.55
CA THR A 28 -10.96 -4.88 7.80
C THR A 28 -10.12 -4.58 9.03
N PHE A 29 -8.83 -4.29 8.87
CA PHE A 29 -7.95 -3.93 9.99
C PHE A 29 -8.44 -2.66 10.71
N ASP A 30 -7.91 -2.42 11.91
CA ASP A 30 -8.27 -1.25 12.72
C ASP A 30 -8.09 0.04 11.91
N LYS A 31 -8.99 1.01 12.08
CA LYS A 31 -8.98 2.25 11.31
C LYS A 31 -7.73 3.11 11.50
N ASN A 32 -6.99 2.88 12.57
CA ASN A 32 -5.71 3.53 12.85
C ASN A 32 -4.53 2.62 12.48
N SER A 33 -4.72 1.64 11.59
CA SER A 33 -3.64 0.84 11.03
C SER A 33 -3.44 1.16 9.55
N VAL A 34 -2.21 0.96 9.09
CA VAL A 34 -1.83 1.05 7.68
C VAL A 34 -1.04 -0.21 7.34
N VAL A 35 -1.39 -0.85 6.22
CA VAL A 35 -0.56 -1.89 5.60
C VAL A 35 0.17 -1.26 4.42
N GLY A 36 1.50 -1.15 4.52
CA GLY A 36 2.35 -0.66 3.46
C GLY A 36 3.02 -1.81 2.69
N LEU A 37 2.88 -1.80 1.37
CA LEU A 37 3.61 -2.68 0.45
C LEU A 37 4.38 -1.77 -0.50
N PHE A 38 5.71 -1.80 -0.44
CA PHE A 38 6.50 -0.77 -1.12
C PHE A 38 7.83 -1.29 -1.63
N THR A 39 8.40 -0.53 -2.57
CA THR A 39 9.81 -0.59 -2.93
C THR A 39 10.44 0.76 -2.59
N TYR A 40 11.61 0.75 -1.97
CA TYR A 40 12.30 1.97 -1.56
C TYR A 40 13.75 1.95 -2.08
N ALA A 41 14.10 2.94 -2.91
CA ALA A 41 15.48 3.23 -3.27
C ALA A 41 15.97 4.51 -2.57
N ASP A 42 15.15 5.56 -2.61
CA ASP A 42 15.31 6.84 -1.91
C ASP A 42 13.97 7.62 -1.91
N ASN A 43 13.98 8.87 -1.42
CA ASN A 43 12.77 9.69 -1.24
C ASN A 43 12.08 10.10 -2.55
N ASP A 44 12.78 10.09 -3.68
CA ASP A 44 12.23 10.43 -4.99
C ASP A 44 11.98 9.16 -5.84
N HIS A 45 12.39 7.99 -5.35
CA HIS A 45 12.31 6.71 -6.05
C HIS A 45 11.72 5.63 -5.13
N GLU A 46 10.44 5.80 -4.80
CA GLU A 46 9.63 4.86 -4.04
C GLU A 46 8.30 4.60 -4.77
N LEU A 47 7.82 3.36 -4.64
CA LEU A 47 6.53 2.93 -5.15
C LEU A 47 5.75 2.34 -3.97
N ASP A 48 4.62 2.94 -3.65
CA ASP A 48 3.80 2.60 -2.50
C ASP A 48 2.47 1.99 -2.91
N ILE A 49 2.05 0.97 -2.17
CA ILE A 49 0.67 0.51 -2.09
C ILE A 49 0.28 0.56 -0.61
N GLU A 50 -0.61 1.47 -0.26
CA GLU A 50 -1.02 1.69 1.12
C GLU A 50 -2.49 1.31 1.29
N ILE A 51 -2.76 0.45 2.26
CA ILE A 51 -4.12 0.02 2.62
C ILE A 51 -4.41 0.54 4.02
N SER A 52 -5.39 1.43 4.14
CA SER A 52 -5.79 2.00 5.42
C SER A 52 -7.28 2.31 5.45
N ARG A 53 -7.87 2.33 6.63
CA ARG A 53 -9.22 2.87 6.86
C ARG A 53 -9.19 4.21 7.58
N TRP A 54 -8.03 4.86 7.60
CA TRP A 54 -7.86 6.17 8.19
C TRP A 54 -8.78 7.19 7.53
N GLN A 55 -9.70 7.77 8.32
CA GLN A 55 -10.73 8.70 7.85
C GLN A 55 -11.55 8.15 6.65
N GLU A 56 -11.94 6.86 6.71
CA GLU A 56 -12.68 6.17 5.65
C GLU A 56 -14.00 6.84 5.21
N ASP A 57 -14.58 7.71 6.03
CA ASP A 57 -15.77 8.50 5.69
C ASP A 57 -15.49 9.55 4.59
N ILE A 58 -14.24 9.98 4.43
CA ILE A 58 -13.82 11.04 3.49
C ILE A 58 -12.63 10.66 2.60
N ASN A 59 -11.95 9.54 2.90
CA ASN A 59 -10.78 9.07 2.16
C ASN A 59 -11.00 7.68 1.56
N SER A 60 -10.32 7.41 0.44
CA SER A 60 -10.16 6.07 -0.11
C SER A 60 -9.32 5.18 0.78
N GLN A 61 -9.56 3.86 0.71
CA GLN A 61 -8.87 2.89 1.55
C GLN A 61 -7.60 2.32 0.93
N LEU A 62 -7.51 2.30 -0.40
CA LEU A 62 -6.39 1.76 -1.14
C LEU A 62 -5.73 2.88 -1.95
N TRP A 63 -4.43 3.10 -1.73
CA TRP A 63 -3.63 4.13 -2.38
C TRP A 63 -2.46 3.51 -3.12
N TYR A 64 -2.16 4.08 -4.29
CA TYR A 64 -0.98 3.80 -5.08
C TYR A 64 -0.23 5.09 -5.30
N THR A 65 1.05 5.14 -4.94
CA THR A 65 1.89 6.34 -5.08
C THR A 65 3.21 5.99 -5.79
N VAL A 66 3.60 6.82 -6.73
CA VAL A 66 4.93 6.86 -7.34
C VAL A 66 5.60 8.15 -6.84
N GLN A 67 6.67 8.06 -6.05
CA GLN A 67 7.32 9.28 -5.60
C GLN A 67 8.00 10.01 -6.79
N PRO A 68 7.96 11.35 -6.82
CA PRO A 68 7.27 12.25 -5.89
C PRO A 68 5.73 12.27 -6.08
N GLY A 69 4.97 11.99 -5.01
CA GLY A 69 3.52 11.82 -5.07
C GLY A 69 2.69 13.09 -5.30
N LEU A 70 3.31 14.26 -5.27
CA LEU A 70 2.66 15.56 -5.58
C LEU A 70 2.56 15.82 -7.09
N ILE A 71 3.28 15.06 -7.91
CA ILE A 71 3.19 15.16 -9.36
C ILE A 71 1.82 14.62 -9.81
N LYS A 72 1.14 15.36 -10.68
CA LYS A 72 -0.16 14.94 -11.22
C LYS A 72 0.00 13.63 -11.98
N GLY A 73 -0.78 12.61 -11.59
CA GLY A 73 -0.73 11.28 -12.18
C GLY A 73 0.19 10.30 -11.44
N ASN A 74 0.92 10.74 -10.42
CA ASN A 74 1.74 9.86 -9.60
C ASN A 74 0.98 9.22 -8.43
N LYS A 75 -0.28 9.59 -8.21
CA LYS A 75 -1.08 9.10 -7.09
C LYS A 75 -2.49 8.75 -7.53
N TYR A 76 -2.95 7.57 -7.15
CA TYR A 76 -4.29 7.06 -7.42
C TYR A 76 -4.86 6.39 -6.18
N SER A 77 -6.18 6.44 -6.01
CA SER A 77 -6.84 5.83 -4.87
C SER A 77 -8.16 5.17 -5.24
N TYR A 78 -8.57 4.19 -4.45
CA TYR A 78 -9.78 3.41 -4.64
C TYR A 78 -10.54 3.25 -3.34
N SER A 79 -11.84 3.47 -3.39
CA SER A 79 -12.74 3.14 -2.30
C SER A 79 -13.04 1.64 -2.29
N ILE A 80 -12.94 1.02 -1.13
CA ILE A 80 -13.20 -0.39 -0.93
C ILE A 80 -14.58 -0.55 -0.28
N PRO A 81 -15.51 -1.33 -0.87
CA PRO A 81 -16.81 -1.58 -0.27
C PRO A 81 -16.66 -2.27 1.09
N SER A 82 -17.48 -1.87 2.06
CA SER A 82 -17.46 -2.42 3.43
C SER A 82 -17.72 -3.93 3.51
N SER A 83 -18.29 -4.53 2.47
CA SER A 83 -18.47 -5.98 2.33
C SER A 83 -17.23 -6.73 1.84
N THR A 84 -16.11 -6.02 1.57
CA THR A 84 -14.89 -6.61 1.02
C THR A 84 -13.84 -6.81 2.11
N ASN A 85 -13.43 -8.04 2.36
CA ASN A 85 -12.48 -8.32 3.45
C ASN A 85 -11.01 -8.21 3.05
N GLY A 86 -10.68 -8.48 1.78
CA GLY A 86 -9.30 -8.35 1.28
C GLY A 86 -8.40 -9.58 1.48
N THR A 87 -8.97 -10.74 1.82
CA THR A 87 -8.22 -12.01 1.83
C THR A 87 -7.91 -12.51 0.42
N ASN A 88 -6.81 -13.24 0.26
CA ASN A 88 -6.31 -13.74 -1.03
C ASN A 88 -6.14 -12.67 -2.12
N THR A 89 -5.72 -11.46 -1.72
CA THR A 89 -5.50 -10.34 -2.62
C THR A 89 -4.12 -10.39 -3.26
N LYS A 90 -4.02 -9.84 -4.48
CA LYS A 90 -2.76 -9.68 -5.21
C LYS A 90 -2.58 -8.24 -5.63
N TYR A 91 -1.47 -7.65 -5.23
CA TYR A 91 -1.08 -6.30 -5.62
C TYR A 91 0.20 -6.35 -6.42
N ARG A 92 0.31 -5.50 -7.43
CA ARG A 92 1.43 -5.53 -8.38
C ARG A 92 1.81 -4.12 -8.80
N ILE A 93 3.12 -3.88 -8.81
CA ILE A 93 3.74 -2.72 -9.46
C ILE A 93 4.67 -3.23 -10.57
N LYS A 94 4.75 -2.49 -11.67
CA LYS A 94 5.51 -2.80 -12.88
C LYS A 94 6.31 -1.59 -13.33
#